data_AF-A0A2V5TSG7-F1
#
_entry.id   AF-A0A2V5TSG7-F1
#
_cell.length_a   1.000
_cell.length_b   1.000
_cell.length_c   1.000
_cell.angle_alpha   90.00
_cell.angle_beta   90.00
_cell.angle_gamma   90.00
#
_symmetry.space_group_name_H-M   'P 1'
#
loop_
_entity.id
_entity.type
_entity.pdbx_description
1 polymer ?
#
loop_
_entity_poly.entity_id
_entity_poly.type
_entity_poly.pdbx_seq_one_letter_code
_entity_poly.pdbx_strand_id
1 'polypeptide(L)'
;CPMELSTYFRINAANTGQFERTLIVADEGAYVSYLEGCTAPMRDENQLHAAVVELIALDKAEIKYSTVQNWYPGDATGRGGIYNFVTKRGLCKGRNSKISWTQVETGSAITWKYPSCVLQGENSTGEFYSVAVTNNYQQADTGTKMVHIGKNTRSTIISKGIAAGHGQNSYRGLVQVRPGAANARNFSQCDSLLIGDKCGAHTFPYIEVKNRTSSVEHEATTSKIGEDQIFYCNQRGIATQDAVNMIVNGFCKEVFKELPMEFAVEAQKLLGVSLEGSVG
;
A
#
# COMPACT_ATOMS: atom_id res chain seq x y z
N CYS A 1 8.15 22.43 3.03
CA CYS A 1 7.75 22.75 1.64
C CYS A 1 6.36 23.37 1.68
N PRO A 2 6.11 24.52 1.03
CA PRO A 2 4.79 25.17 1.05
C PRO A 2 3.75 24.48 0.14
N MET A 3 4.16 23.53 -0.69
CA MET A 3 3.31 22.80 -1.64
C MET A 3 3.66 21.31 -1.68
N GLU A 4 2.72 20.49 -2.14
CA GLU A 4 2.97 19.06 -2.38
C GLU A 4 3.73 18.88 -3.70
N LEU A 5 4.77 18.05 -3.67
CA LEU A 5 5.50 17.68 -4.87
C LEU A 5 4.78 16.49 -5.49
N SER A 6 4.45 16.56 -6.78
CA SER A 6 3.85 15.43 -7.48
C SER A 6 4.64 15.09 -8.74
N THR A 7 4.79 13.80 -8.98
CA THR A 7 5.32 13.26 -10.23
C THR A 7 4.32 12.25 -10.75
N TYR A 8 4.06 12.31 -12.06
CA TYR A 8 3.16 11.40 -12.72
C TYR A 8 3.91 10.72 -13.86
N PHE A 9 4.19 9.43 -13.68
CA PHE A 9 4.86 8.61 -14.67
C PHE A 9 3.84 7.94 -15.58
N ARG A 10 4.07 8.02 -16.88
CA ARG A 10 3.24 7.36 -17.88
C ARG A 10 4.11 6.49 -18.78
N ILE A 11 3.90 5.17 -18.75
CA ILE A 11 4.61 4.27 -19.66
C ILE A 11 3.99 4.39 -21.05
N ASN A 12 4.63 5.11 -21.97
CA ASN A 12 4.11 5.27 -23.34
C ASN A 12 4.86 4.42 -24.39
N ALA A 13 6.13 4.05 -24.17
CA ALA A 13 6.95 3.37 -25.18
C ALA A 13 6.73 1.84 -25.20
N ALA A 14 6.68 1.23 -26.38
CA ALA A 14 6.53 -0.21 -26.59
C ALA A 14 7.84 -0.96 -26.28
N ASN A 15 7.74 -2.14 -25.68
CA ASN A 15 8.86 -3.05 -25.38
C ASN A 15 9.98 -2.45 -24.50
N THR A 16 9.62 -1.50 -23.63
CA THR A 16 10.55 -0.88 -22.67
C THR A 16 10.19 -1.28 -21.24
N GLY A 17 11.19 -1.65 -20.44
CA GLY A 17 11.05 -1.65 -18.99
C GLY A 17 11.21 -0.23 -18.44
N GLN A 18 10.39 0.16 -17.48
CA GLN A 18 10.58 1.42 -16.75
C GLN A 18 11.47 1.16 -15.54
N PHE A 19 12.63 1.80 -15.54
CA PHE A 19 13.55 1.81 -14.41
C PHE A 19 13.71 3.24 -13.94
N GLU A 20 13.43 3.48 -12.67
CA GLU A 20 13.54 4.82 -12.09
C GLU A 20 14.11 4.76 -10.68
N ARG A 21 14.77 5.84 -10.29
CA ARG A 21 15.34 6.00 -8.96
C ARG A 21 14.95 7.35 -8.39
N THR A 22 14.25 7.31 -7.27
CA THR A 22 13.84 8.51 -6.53
C THR A 22 14.63 8.57 -5.23
N LEU A 23 15.33 9.68 -5.01
CA LEU A 23 16.02 9.98 -3.76
C LEU A 23 15.43 11.26 -3.15
N ILE A 24 14.90 11.16 -1.94
CA ILE A 24 14.39 12.31 -1.19
C ILE A 24 15.19 12.42 0.11
N VAL A 25 15.78 13.58 0.35
CA VAL A 25 16.50 13.89 1.58
C VAL A 25 15.81 15.09 2.24
N ALA A 26 15.32 14.89 3.46
CA ALA A 26 14.74 15.94 4.28
C ALA A 26 15.72 16.31 5.41
N ASP A 27 16.23 17.53 5.36
CA ASP A 27 17.17 18.08 6.35
C ASP A 27 16.48 18.42 7.68
N GLU A 28 17.23 18.88 8.69
CA GLU A 28 16.68 19.14 10.03
C GLU A 28 15.42 20.02 9.99
N GLY A 29 14.35 19.55 10.62
CA GLY A 29 13.06 20.25 10.71
C GLY A 29 12.32 20.40 9.38
N ALA A 30 12.81 19.79 8.29
CA ALA A 30 12.15 19.87 7.00
C ALA A 30 10.89 19.01 6.94
N TYR A 31 9.89 19.51 6.23
CA TYR A 31 8.68 18.78 5.87
C TYR A 31 8.54 18.71 4.35
N VAL A 32 8.29 17.51 3.83
CA VAL A 32 7.97 17.27 2.41
C VAL A 32 6.84 16.25 2.28
N SER A 33 5.84 16.62 1.47
CA SER A 33 4.80 15.72 0.97
C SER A 33 5.11 15.47 -0.51
N TYR A 34 5.35 14.21 -0.87
CA TYR A 34 5.68 13.77 -2.21
C TYR A 34 4.68 12.73 -2.68
N LEU A 35 4.21 12.90 -3.91
CA LEU A 35 3.27 12.01 -4.55
C LEU A 35 3.81 11.44 -5.86
N GLU A 36 3.61 10.15 -6.03
CA GLU A 36 3.94 9.37 -7.21
C GLU A 36 2.65 8.79 -7.81
N GLY A 37 2.32 9.21 -9.02
CA GLY A 37 1.26 8.62 -9.83
C GLY A 37 1.83 7.80 -10.97
N CYS A 38 1.28 6.62 -11.25
CA CYS A 38 1.68 5.82 -12.42
C CYS A 38 0.46 5.30 -13.20
N THR A 39 0.46 5.48 -14.53
CA THR A 39 -0.48 4.78 -15.44
C THR A 39 0.20 4.16 -16.65
N ALA A 40 -0.37 3.07 -17.14
CA ALA A 40 0.03 2.44 -18.40
C ALA A 40 -1.14 2.17 -19.35
N PRO A 41 -0.91 2.23 -20.67
CA PRO A 41 -1.85 1.75 -21.68
C PRO A 41 -1.91 0.22 -21.73
N MET A 42 -3.02 -0.31 -22.22
CA MET A 42 -3.23 -1.75 -22.45
C MET A 42 -2.22 -2.28 -23.47
N ARG A 43 -1.58 -3.42 -23.15
CA ARG A 43 -0.70 -4.16 -24.07
C ARG A 43 -0.72 -5.66 -23.80
N ASP A 44 -0.57 -6.43 -24.87
CA ASP A 44 -0.58 -7.89 -24.84
C ASP A 44 0.73 -8.49 -24.30
N GLU A 45 1.86 -7.78 -24.44
CA GLU A 45 3.16 -8.19 -23.89
C GLU A 45 3.37 -7.69 -22.46
N ASN A 46 3.96 -8.55 -21.62
CA ASN A 46 4.30 -8.22 -20.25
C ASN A 46 5.37 -7.12 -20.20
N GLN A 47 5.17 -6.11 -19.36
CA GLN A 47 6.14 -5.04 -19.14
C GLN A 47 6.65 -5.07 -17.71
N LEU A 48 7.95 -4.75 -17.55
CA LEU A 48 8.59 -4.67 -16.24
C LEU A 48 8.68 -3.20 -15.79
N HIS A 49 8.12 -2.93 -14.62
CA HIS A 49 8.35 -1.70 -13.88
C HIS A 49 9.18 -2.03 -12.63
N ALA A 50 10.39 -1.50 -12.58
CA ALA A 50 11.33 -1.73 -11.48
C ALA A 50 11.91 -0.41 -10.98
N ALA A 51 11.27 0.13 -9.93
CA ALA A 51 11.67 1.38 -9.31
C ALA A 51 12.48 1.15 -8.03
N VAL A 52 13.34 2.11 -7.70
CA VAL A 52 14.08 2.20 -6.44
C VAL A 52 13.77 3.53 -5.79
N VAL A 53 13.28 3.51 -4.55
CA VAL A 53 13.00 4.73 -3.78
C VAL A 53 13.81 4.72 -2.49
N GLU A 54 14.55 5.80 -2.27
CA GLU A 54 15.36 6.04 -1.09
C GLU A 54 14.91 7.33 -0.40
N LEU A 55 14.49 7.23 0.85
CA LEU A 55 14.13 8.39 1.66
C LEU A 55 15.11 8.51 2.84
N ILE A 56 15.58 9.71 3.13
CA ILE A 56 16.44 10.00 4.27
C ILE A 56 15.84 11.18 5.05
N ALA A 57 15.37 10.92 6.26
CA ALA A 57 14.85 11.95 7.17
C ALA A 57 15.87 12.22 8.30
N LEU A 58 16.36 13.46 8.38
CA LEU A 58 17.24 13.94 9.44
C LEU A 58 16.43 14.42 10.66
N ASP A 59 17.09 15.11 11.61
CA ASP A 59 16.50 15.42 12.92
C ASP A 59 15.19 16.22 12.76
N LYS A 60 14.12 15.78 13.43
CA LYS A 60 12.77 16.40 13.39
C LYS A 60 12.18 16.55 11.97
N ALA A 61 12.75 15.87 10.97
CA ALA A 61 12.28 15.93 9.60
C ALA A 61 11.12 14.96 9.38
N GLU A 62 10.18 15.34 8.52
CA GLU A 62 9.03 14.51 8.14
C GLU A 62 8.92 14.37 6.62
N ILE A 63 8.84 13.13 6.15
CA ILE A 63 8.59 12.79 4.75
C ILE A 63 7.27 12.03 4.68
N LYS A 64 6.31 12.58 3.93
CA LYS A 64 5.10 11.88 3.53
C LYS A 64 5.24 11.45 2.07
N TYR A 65 5.18 10.14 1.82
CA TYR A 65 5.31 9.56 0.49
C TYR A 65 4.02 8.85 0.11
N SER A 66 3.31 9.40 -0.86
CA SER A 66 2.05 8.86 -1.35
C SER A 66 2.23 8.26 -2.74
N THR A 67 1.60 7.12 -2.99
CA THR A 67 1.62 6.45 -4.30
C THR A 67 0.21 6.08 -4.73
N VAL A 68 -0.19 6.49 -5.94
CA VAL A 68 -1.44 6.05 -6.56
C VAL A 68 -1.10 5.42 -7.91
N GLN A 69 -1.26 4.10 -8.02
CA GLN A 69 -0.93 3.36 -9.24
C GLN A 69 -2.17 2.68 -9.82
N ASN A 70 -2.39 2.88 -11.12
CA ASN A 70 -3.36 2.14 -11.90
C ASN A 70 -2.71 1.60 -13.18
N TRP A 71 -2.33 0.33 -13.12
CA TRP A 71 -1.66 -0.36 -14.23
C TRP A 71 -2.66 -1.16 -15.08
N TYR A 72 -2.19 -1.70 -16.21
CA TYR A 72 -2.97 -2.67 -16.98
C TYR A 72 -2.79 -4.09 -16.41
N PRO A 73 -3.86 -4.76 -15.93
CA PRO A 73 -3.75 -6.04 -15.22
C PRO A 73 -3.52 -7.25 -16.13
N GLY A 74 -3.54 -7.05 -17.45
CA GLY A 74 -3.67 -8.12 -18.44
C GLY A 74 -5.13 -8.33 -18.84
N ASP A 75 -5.35 -9.24 -19.78
CA ASP A 75 -6.68 -9.65 -20.23
C ASP A 75 -7.40 -10.51 -19.16
N ALA A 76 -8.67 -10.84 -19.41
CA ALA A 76 -9.47 -11.67 -18.49
C ALA A 76 -8.91 -13.08 -18.26
N THR A 77 -7.96 -13.53 -19.09
CA THR A 77 -7.28 -14.83 -18.98
C THR A 77 -5.88 -14.71 -18.34
N GLY A 78 -5.48 -13.50 -17.92
CA GLY A 78 -4.19 -13.23 -17.31
C GLY A 78 -3.03 -13.09 -18.31
N ARG A 79 -3.31 -12.86 -19.60
CA ARG A 79 -2.26 -12.59 -20.60
C ARG A 79 -1.94 -11.10 -20.63
N GLY A 80 -0.65 -10.80 -20.66
CA GLY A 80 -0.15 -9.43 -20.62
C GLY A 80 -0.18 -8.84 -19.20
N GLY A 81 -0.07 -7.53 -19.15
CA GLY A 81 -0.05 -6.78 -17.90
C GLY A 81 1.35 -6.50 -17.37
N ILE A 82 1.41 -5.95 -16.16
CA ILE A 82 2.64 -5.31 -15.66
C ILE A 82 3.20 -6.05 -14.45
N TYR A 83 4.50 -6.30 -14.49
CA TYR A 83 5.28 -6.75 -13.34
C TYR A 83 5.82 -5.53 -12.60
N ASN A 84 5.39 -5.39 -11.36
CA ASN A 84 5.67 -4.21 -10.53
C ASN A 84 6.58 -4.62 -9.38
N PHE A 85 7.89 -4.54 -9.61
CA PHE A 85 8.93 -5.01 -8.68
C PHE A 85 9.71 -3.83 -8.13
N VAL A 86 9.25 -3.26 -7.02
CA VAL A 86 9.78 -1.99 -6.52
C VAL A 86 10.43 -2.18 -5.16
N THR A 87 11.61 -1.59 -5.00
CA THR A 87 12.30 -1.50 -3.71
C THR A 87 12.20 -0.08 -3.17
N LYS A 88 11.31 0.15 -2.20
CA LYS A 88 11.21 1.43 -1.48
C LYS A 88 11.77 1.28 -0.07
N ARG A 89 12.66 2.17 0.36
CA ARG A 89 13.23 2.17 1.71
C ARG A 89 13.45 3.59 2.22
N GLY A 90 12.92 3.84 3.42
CA GLY A 90 13.12 5.07 4.17
C GLY A 90 14.05 4.83 5.36
N LEU A 91 14.98 5.75 5.58
CA LEU A 91 15.85 5.82 6.72
C LEU A 91 15.45 7.02 7.58
N CYS A 92 14.81 6.74 8.71
CA CYS A 92 14.60 7.70 9.78
C CYS A 92 15.90 7.83 10.57
N LYS A 93 16.86 8.58 10.01
CA LYS A 93 18.22 8.71 10.54
C LYS A 93 18.24 9.58 11.80
N GLY A 94 17.51 10.69 11.76
CA GLY A 94 17.55 11.71 12.80
C GLY A 94 16.62 11.48 13.98
N ARG A 95 16.90 12.17 15.09
CA ARG A 95 16.04 12.15 16.29
C ARG A 95 14.69 12.79 15.99
N ASN A 96 13.60 12.16 16.42
CA ASN A 96 12.22 12.59 16.12
C ASN A 96 11.91 12.68 14.61
N SER A 97 12.63 11.95 13.76
CA SER A 97 12.33 11.87 12.33
C SER A 97 11.11 11.01 12.06
N LYS A 98 10.37 11.33 11.00
CA LYS A 98 9.15 10.63 10.61
C LYS A 98 9.10 10.34 9.12
N ILE A 99 8.75 9.10 8.76
CA ILE A 99 8.46 8.71 7.39
C ILE A 99 7.10 8.02 7.37
N SER A 100 6.21 8.49 6.49
CA SER A 100 4.88 7.93 6.29
C SER A 100 4.70 7.50 4.84
N TRP A 101 4.39 6.22 4.65
CA TRP A 101 4.07 5.63 3.35
C TRP A 101 2.56 5.50 3.21
N THR A 102 2.00 6.00 2.12
CA THR A 102 0.59 5.81 1.79
C THR A 102 0.50 5.30 0.36
N GLN A 103 -0.22 4.20 0.13
CA GLN A 103 -0.33 3.64 -1.21
C GLN A 103 -1.72 3.10 -1.52
N VAL A 104 -2.12 3.31 -2.77
CA VAL A 104 -3.27 2.64 -3.39
C VAL A 104 -2.78 1.99 -4.68
N GLU A 105 -2.86 0.67 -4.72
CA GLU A 105 -2.28 -0.14 -5.77
C GLU A 105 -3.35 -0.98 -6.45
N THR A 106 -3.51 -0.77 -7.75
CA THR A 106 -4.36 -1.58 -8.61
C THR A 106 -3.70 -1.83 -9.97
N GLY A 107 -4.14 -2.90 -10.64
CA GLY A 107 -3.89 -3.09 -12.06
C GLY A 107 -2.56 -3.74 -12.47
N SER A 108 -1.70 -4.23 -11.58
CA SER A 108 -0.51 -4.99 -12.00
C SER A 108 -0.82 -6.48 -12.11
N ALA A 109 -0.22 -7.20 -13.08
CA ALA A 109 -0.37 -8.65 -13.17
C ALA A 109 0.31 -9.35 -12.00
N ILE A 110 1.54 -8.91 -11.66
CA ILE A 110 2.25 -9.33 -10.45
C ILE A 110 2.79 -8.09 -9.75
N THR A 111 2.48 -7.95 -8.47
CA THR A 111 3.02 -6.91 -7.60
C THR A 111 3.93 -7.53 -6.55
N TRP A 112 5.16 -7.03 -6.44
CA TRP A 112 6.10 -7.43 -5.41
C TRP A 112 6.77 -6.22 -4.77
N LYS A 113 6.29 -5.82 -3.59
CA LYS A 113 6.72 -4.57 -2.94
C LYS A 113 6.71 -4.63 -1.43
N TYR A 114 7.79 -4.12 -0.83
CA TYR A 114 7.92 -3.99 0.62
C TYR A 114 8.50 -2.63 1.04
N PRO A 115 7.75 -1.52 0.93
CA PRO A 115 8.18 -0.23 1.47
C PRO A 115 8.59 -0.38 2.93
N SER A 116 9.80 0.06 3.26
CA SER A 116 10.42 -0.23 4.55
C SER A 116 10.79 1.05 5.29
N CYS A 117 10.69 1.07 6.61
CA CYS A 117 11.25 2.12 7.46
C CYS A 117 12.34 1.55 8.37
N VAL A 118 13.54 2.12 8.28
CA VAL A 118 14.64 1.87 9.21
C VAL A 118 14.65 3.00 10.25
N LEU A 119 14.18 2.68 11.45
CA LEU A 119 13.99 3.61 12.55
C LEU A 119 15.25 3.68 13.41
N GLN A 120 16.24 4.44 12.93
CA GLN A 120 17.56 4.58 13.56
C GLN A 120 17.57 5.65 14.66
N GLY A 121 16.94 6.80 14.40
CA GLY A 121 16.90 7.90 15.35
C GLY A 121 16.07 7.58 16.60
N GLU A 122 16.46 8.15 17.72
CA GLU A 122 15.63 8.15 18.94
C GLU A 122 14.28 8.85 18.66
N ASN A 123 13.19 8.30 19.19
CA ASN A 123 11.81 8.77 18.98
C ASN A 123 11.39 8.84 17.49
N SER A 124 12.07 8.11 16.59
CA SER A 124 11.66 8.09 15.18
C SER A 124 10.38 7.29 14.96
N THR A 125 9.59 7.74 13.98
CA THR A 125 8.27 7.17 13.66
C THR A 125 8.22 6.68 12.21
N GLY A 126 7.66 5.49 12.00
CA GLY A 126 7.40 4.92 10.67
C GLY A 126 5.94 4.54 10.50
N GLU A 127 5.29 5.05 9.48
CA GLU A 127 3.88 4.75 9.19
C GLU A 127 3.74 4.11 7.82
N PHE A 128 2.80 3.18 7.69
CA PHE A 128 2.47 2.53 6.43
C PHE A 128 0.97 2.31 6.33
N TYR A 129 0.37 2.86 5.27
CA TYR A 129 -1.05 2.75 4.95
C TYR A 129 -1.18 2.23 3.52
N SER A 130 -1.84 1.10 3.33
CA SER A 130 -1.90 0.45 2.02
C SER A 130 -3.30 -0.06 1.69
N VAL A 131 -3.75 0.23 0.46
CA VAL A 131 -4.84 -0.49 -0.19
C VAL A 131 -4.26 -1.24 -1.38
N ALA A 132 -4.46 -2.55 -1.43
CA ALA A 132 -4.04 -3.39 -2.54
C ALA A 132 -5.25 -4.15 -3.09
N VAL A 133 -5.50 -4.06 -4.40
CA VAL A 133 -6.61 -4.76 -5.07
C VAL A 133 -6.08 -5.73 -6.11
N THR A 134 -6.60 -6.96 -6.06
CA THR A 134 -6.34 -7.99 -7.07
C THR A 134 -7.67 -8.53 -7.61
N ASN A 135 -7.79 -8.56 -8.92
CA ASN A 135 -8.92 -9.11 -9.65
C ASN A 135 -8.44 -10.05 -10.77
N ASN A 136 -9.34 -10.75 -11.45
CA ASN A 136 -9.02 -11.70 -12.53
C ASN A 136 -7.93 -12.68 -12.08
N TYR A 137 -6.79 -12.74 -12.75
CA TYR A 137 -5.66 -13.63 -12.40
C TYR A 137 -4.46 -12.87 -11.81
N GLN A 138 -4.68 -11.65 -11.29
CA GLN A 138 -3.62 -10.85 -10.68
C GLN A 138 -3.10 -11.49 -9.39
N GLN A 139 -1.81 -11.30 -9.14
CA GLN A 139 -1.14 -11.75 -7.92
C GLN A 139 -0.42 -10.57 -7.25
N ALA A 140 -0.63 -10.40 -5.95
CA ALA A 140 0.07 -9.39 -5.16
C ALA A 140 0.75 -10.05 -3.96
N ASP A 141 2.05 -9.85 -3.81
CA ASP A 141 2.78 -10.06 -2.54
C ASP A 141 3.32 -8.71 -2.10
N THR A 142 2.56 -8.07 -1.19
CA THR A 142 2.79 -6.69 -0.78
C THR A 142 2.83 -6.59 0.74
N GLY A 143 3.51 -5.59 1.26
CA GLY A 143 3.48 -5.28 2.68
C GLY A 143 4.58 -4.31 3.06
N THR A 144 5.05 -4.38 4.30
CA THR A 144 6.05 -3.42 4.78
C THR A 144 7.05 -4.05 5.73
N LYS A 145 8.22 -3.42 5.88
CA LYS A 145 9.22 -3.81 6.88
C LYS A 145 9.54 -2.65 7.81
N MET A 146 9.19 -2.78 9.08
CA MET A 146 9.50 -1.83 10.13
C MET A 146 10.67 -2.35 10.96
N VAL A 147 11.82 -1.70 10.86
CA VAL A 147 13.04 -2.08 11.58
C VAL A 147 13.34 -1.06 12.66
N HIS A 148 13.05 -1.41 13.91
CA HIS A 148 13.29 -0.59 15.09
C HIS A 148 14.73 -0.76 15.60
N ILE A 149 15.48 0.34 15.62
CA ILE A 149 16.87 0.38 16.08
C ILE A 149 17.04 1.39 17.22
N GLY A 150 16.51 2.61 17.06
CA GLY A 150 16.55 3.66 18.06
C GLY A 150 15.63 3.40 19.26
N LYS A 151 15.88 4.12 20.35
CA LYS A 151 15.01 4.11 21.55
C LYS A 151 13.69 4.83 21.28
N ASN A 152 12.62 4.40 21.95
CA ASN A 152 11.27 4.97 21.90
C ASN A 152 10.69 5.09 20.46
N THR A 153 11.12 4.21 19.55
CA THR A 153 10.67 4.22 18.16
C THR A 153 9.22 3.75 18.05
N ARG A 154 8.46 4.30 17.11
CA ARG A 154 7.06 3.96 16.90
C ARG A 154 6.82 3.52 15.47
N SER A 155 5.99 2.50 15.27
CA SER A 155 5.49 2.18 13.94
C SER A 155 4.01 1.81 13.92
N THR A 156 3.36 2.21 12.83
CA THR A 156 1.95 1.91 12.57
C THR A 156 1.84 1.32 11.17
N ILE A 157 1.17 0.17 11.09
CA ILE A 157 0.93 -0.53 9.83
C ILE A 157 -0.58 -0.73 9.71
N ILE A 158 -1.19 -0.18 8.66
CA ILE A 158 -2.59 -0.43 8.30
C ILE A 158 -2.61 -0.90 6.85
N SER A 159 -2.96 -2.17 6.65
CA SER A 159 -3.06 -2.78 5.33
C SER A 159 -4.48 -3.26 5.08
N LYS A 160 -5.07 -2.85 3.96
CA LYS A 160 -6.38 -3.26 3.48
C LYS A 160 -6.21 -3.98 2.15
N GLY A 161 -6.27 -5.31 2.17
CA GLY A 161 -6.21 -6.15 0.96
C GLY A 161 -7.61 -6.45 0.43
N ILE A 162 -7.83 -6.34 -0.86
CA ILE A 162 -9.08 -6.73 -1.53
C ILE A 162 -8.74 -7.76 -2.60
N ALA A 163 -9.43 -8.89 -2.56
CA ALA A 163 -9.31 -9.97 -3.53
C ALA A 163 -10.67 -10.24 -4.19
N ALA A 164 -10.71 -10.23 -5.52
CA ALA A 164 -11.89 -10.46 -6.32
C ALA A 164 -11.58 -11.41 -7.50
N GLY A 165 -12.61 -11.97 -8.13
CA GLY A 165 -12.44 -12.87 -9.27
C GLY A 165 -11.62 -14.11 -8.89
N HIS A 166 -10.48 -14.33 -9.55
CA HIS A 166 -9.52 -15.41 -9.22
C HIS A 166 -8.22 -14.85 -8.61
N GLY A 167 -8.24 -13.56 -8.23
CA GLY A 167 -7.06 -12.82 -7.79
C GLY A 167 -6.52 -13.35 -6.46
N GLN A 168 -5.21 -13.31 -6.32
CA GLN A 168 -4.50 -13.74 -5.11
C GLN A 168 -3.79 -12.56 -4.47
N ASN A 169 -4.27 -12.13 -3.31
CA ASN A 169 -3.69 -11.04 -2.56
C ASN A 169 -2.98 -11.58 -1.32
N SER A 170 -1.69 -11.32 -1.19
CA SER A 170 -0.89 -11.72 -0.04
C SER A 170 -0.30 -10.49 0.62
N TYR A 171 -0.66 -10.27 1.89
CA TYR A 171 0.06 -9.37 2.75
C TYR A 171 1.28 -10.09 3.36
N ARG A 172 2.46 -9.50 3.26
CA ARG A 172 3.68 -9.99 3.92
C ARG A 172 4.44 -8.85 4.56
N GLY A 173 4.50 -8.86 5.89
CA GLY A 173 5.11 -7.80 6.68
C GLY A 173 6.19 -8.30 7.63
N LEU A 174 7.16 -7.44 7.95
CA LEU A 174 8.17 -7.70 8.98
C LEU A 174 8.18 -6.56 10.00
N VAL A 175 8.02 -6.88 11.28
CA VAL A 175 8.31 -5.98 12.39
C VAL A 175 9.50 -6.54 13.15
N GLN A 176 10.63 -5.86 13.06
CA GLN A 176 11.87 -6.27 13.71
C GLN A 176 12.28 -5.25 14.77
N VAL A 177 12.35 -5.68 16.03
CA VAL A 177 12.83 -4.87 17.16
C VAL A 177 14.22 -5.34 17.58
N ARG A 178 15.23 -4.51 17.33
CA ARG A 178 16.62 -4.81 17.70
C ARG A 178 16.87 -4.66 19.21
N PRO A 179 17.93 -5.29 19.76
CA PRO A 179 18.24 -5.20 21.19
C PRO A 179 18.37 -3.78 21.75
N GLY A 180 18.88 -2.83 20.95
CA GLY A 180 19.04 -1.43 21.35
C GLY A 180 17.75 -0.58 21.37
N ALA A 181 16.65 -1.09 20.79
CA ALA A 181 15.41 -0.36 20.61
C ALA A 181 14.50 -0.42 21.85
N ALA A 182 14.97 0.18 22.95
CA ALA A 182 14.19 0.24 24.20
C ALA A 182 12.87 1.02 24.01
N ASN A 183 11.80 0.55 24.65
CA ASN A 183 10.44 1.13 24.58
C ASN A 183 9.88 1.27 23.15
N ALA A 184 10.33 0.45 22.19
CA ALA A 184 9.76 0.45 20.85
C ALA A 184 8.28 0.05 20.89
N ARG A 185 7.45 0.68 20.06
CA ARG A 185 6.03 0.36 19.92
C ARG A 185 5.68 0.09 18.47
N ASN A 186 4.93 -0.98 18.23
CA ASN A 186 4.33 -1.26 16.94
C ASN A 186 2.84 -1.60 17.13
N PHE A 187 2.01 -1.05 16.24
CA PHE A 187 0.64 -1.48 16.01
C PHE A 187 0.48 -1.85 14.55
N SER A 188 -0.01 -3.07 14.28
CA SER A 188 -0.21 -3.58 12.94
C SER A 188 -1.63 -4.11 12.77
N GLN A 189 -2.36 -3.63 11.77
CA GLN A 189 -3.70 -4.07 11.42
C GLN A 189 -3.74 -4.46 9.94
N CYS A 190 -4.06 -5.72 9.67
CA CYS A 190 -4.06 -6.31 8.33
C CYS A 190 -5.43 -6.88 8.01
N ASP A 191 -6.27 -6.10 7.36
CA ASP A 191 -7.61 -6.52 7.00
C ASP A 191 -7.68 -6.98 5.55
N SER A 192 -8.40 -8.07 5.31
CA SER A 192 -8.63 -8.63 3.97
C SER A 192 -10.12 -8.67 3.67
N LEU A 193 -10.50 -8.31 2.44
CA LEU A 193 -11.86 -8.37 1.94
C LEU A 193 -11.91 -9.28 0.71
N LEU A 194 -12.73 -10.34 0.78
CA LEU A 194 -12.97 -11.23 -0.34
C LEU A 194 -14.29 -10.89 -1.03
N ILE A 195 -14.25 -10.85 -2.36
CA ILE A 195 -15.39 -10.65 -3.25
C ILE A 195 -15.50 -11.89 -4.14
N GLY A 196 -16.52 -12.70 -3.91
CA GLY A 196 -16.70 -14.01 -4.57
C GLY A 196 -16.18 -15.20 -3.76
N ASP A 197 -16.05 -16.35 -4.42
CA ASP A 197 -15.68 -17.65 -3.85
C ASP A 197 -14.40 -18.25 -4.45
N LYS A 198 -13.85 -17.66 -5.51
CA LYS A 198 -12.67 -18.14 -6.25
C LYS A 198 -11.37 -17.37 -5.98
N CYS A 199 -11.46 -16.23 -5.29
CA CYS A 199 -10.30 -15.41 -4.94
C CYS A 199 -9.66 -15.85 -3.63
N GLY A 200 -8.43 -15.42 -3.38
CA GLY A 200 -7.69 -15.73 -2.16
C GLY A 200 -7.06 -14.49 -1.54
N ALA A 201 -7.17 -14.38 -0.22
CA ALA A 201 -6.48 -13.38 0.58
C ALA A 201 -5.64 -14.08 1.67
N HIS A 202 -4.35 -13.76 1.72
CA HIS A 202 -3.38 -14.42 2.59
C HIS A 202 -2.63 -13.38 3.42
N THR A 203 -2.30 -13.71 4.68
CA THR A 203 -1.63 -12.79 5.60
C THR A 203 -0.45 -13.50 6.26
N PHE A 204 0.76 -13.03 5.98
CA PHE A 204 2.03 -13.60 6.43
C PHE A 204 2.84 -12.57 7.26
N PRO A 205 2.51 -12.38 8.55
CA PRO A 205 3.24 -11.46 9.41
C PRO A 205 4.50 -12.12 9.97
N TYR A 206 5.60 -11.38 10.01
CA TYR A 206 6.85 -11.76 10.67
C TYR A 206 7.12 -10.78 11.80
N ILE A 207 7.29 -11.30 13.02
CA ILE A 207 7.56 -10.48 14.20
C ILE A 207 8.82 -11.02 14.87
N GLU A 208 9.86 -10.20 14.92
CA GLU A 208 11.14 -10.52 15.54
C GLU A 208 11.45 -9.51 16.64
N VAL A 209 11.22 -9.89 17.90
CA VAL A 209 11.41 -8.98 19.04
C VAL A 209 12.59 -9.43 19.88
N LYS A 210 13.67 -8.64 19.86
CA LYS A 210 14.90 -8.90 20.64
C LYS A 210 15.11 -7.87 21.76
N ASN A 211 14.06 -7.19 22.20
CA ASN A 211 14.08 -6.23 23.29
C ASN A 211 12.93 -6.52 24.28
N ARG A 212 13.18 -6.42 25.59
CA ARG A 212 12.20 -6.77 26.64
C ARG A 212 11.22 -5.66 26.99
N THR A 213 11.50 -4.43 26.58
CA THR A 213 10.71 -3.23 26.92
C THR A 213 9.77 -2.79 25.81
N SER A 214 9.79 -3.48 24.66
CA SER A 214 8.95 -3.14 23.52
C SER A 214 7.54 -3.72 23.62
N SER A 215 6.56 -3.02 23.03
CA SER A 215 5.20 -3.50 22.82
C SER A 215 4.94 -3.67 21.33
N VAL A 216 4.46 -4.84 20.91
CA VAL A 216 4.15 -5.14 19.52
C VAL A 216 2.78 -5.80 19.47
N GLU A 217 1.85 -5.17 18.75
CA GLU A 217 0.48 -5.63 18.57
C GLU A 217 0.23 -5.91 17.08
N HIS A 218 -0.41 -7.04 16.78
CA HIS A 218 -0.77 -7.42 15.43
C HIS A 218 -2.18 -7.99 15.41
N GLU A 219 -3.02 -7.39 14.59
CA GLU A 219 -4.40 -7.81 14.33
C GLU A 219 -4.55 -8.10 12.83
N ALA A 220 -5.32 -9.15 12.52
CA ALA A 220 -5.66 -9.48 11.16
C ALA A 220 -7.12 -9.96 11.09
N THR A 221 -7.91 -9.32 10.22
CA THR A 221 -9.34 -9.62 10.06
C THR A 221 -9.62 -10.01 8.63
N THR A 222 -10.45 -11.03 8.44
CA THR A 222 -10.95 -11.39 7.11
C THR A 222 -12.44 -11.10 7.05
N SER A 223 -12.85 -10.35 6.04
CA SER A 223 -14.23 -9.98 5.75
C SER A 223 -14.62 -10.51 4.37
N LYS A 224 -15.90 -10.82 4.18
CA LYS A 224 -16.48 -11.13 2.88
C LYS A 224 -17.70 -10.24 2.67
N ILE A 225 -17.91 -9.77 1.44
CA ILE A 225 -19.16 -9.09 1.10
C ILE A 225 -20.26 -10.16 1.03
N GLY A 226 -21.20 -10.09 1.97
CA GLY A 226 -22.31 -11.05 2.07
C GLY A 226 -23.45 -10.72 1.11
N GLU A 227 -24.14 -11.76 0.63
CA GLU A 227 -25.34 -11.62 -0.22
C GLU A 227 -26.42 -10.76 0.47
N ASP A 228 -26.60 -10.93 1.79
CA ASP A 228 -27.57 -10.14 2.57
C ASP A 228 -27.25 -8.63 2.58
N GLN A 229 -25.96 -8.26 2.62
CA GLN A 229 -25.55 -6.85 2.58
C GLN A 229 -25.88 -6.23 1.22
N ILE A 230 -25.61 -6.98 0.15
CA ILE A 230 -25.92 -6.55 -1.23
C ILE A 230 -27.43 -6.51 -1.44
N PHE A 231 -28.15 -7.52 -0.98
CA PHE A 231 -29.62 -7.58 -1.04
C PHE A 231 -30.25 -6.39 -0.32
N TYR A 232 -29.75 -6.04 0.87
CA TYR A 232 -30.22 -4.87 1.62
C TYR A 232 -30.02 -3.57 0.84
N CYS A 233 -28.84 -3.36 0.24
CA CYS A 233 -28.57 -2.20 -0.60
C CYS A 233 -29.47 -2.16 -1.84
N ASN A 234 -29.62 -3.30 -2.54
CA ASN A 234 -30.50 -3.43 -3.70
C ASN A 234 -31.96 -3.11 -3.36
N GLN A 235 -32.45 -3.55 -2.20
CA GLN A 235 -33.81 -3.23 -1.73
C GLN A 235 -34.03 -1.73 -1.52
N ARG A 236 -32.95 -0.96 -1.30
CA ARG A 236 -32.98 0.51 -1.18
C ARG A 236 -32.80 1.21 -2.53
N GLY A 237 -32.82 0.47 -3.65
CA GLY A 237 -32.69 1.00 -5.00
C GLY A 237 -31.24 1.30 -5.41
N ILE A 238 -30.26 0.86 -4.63
CA ILE A 238 -28.84 1.01 -4.95
C ILE A 238 -28.43 -0.14 -5.88
N ALA A 239 -27.82 0.16 -7.03
CA ALA A 239 -27.36 -0.90 -7.93
C ALA A 239 -26.28 -1.76 -7.26
N THR A 240 -26.21 -3.05 -7.61
CA THR A 240 -25.25 -3.99 -6.99
C THR A 240 -23.80 -3.52 -7.09
N GLN A 241 -23.42 -2.94 -8.24
CA GLN A 241 -22.08 -2.39 -8.43
C GLN A 241 -21.80 -1.20 -7.49
N ASP A 242 -22.78 -0.30 -7.34
CA ASP A 242 -22.67 0.85 -6.44
C ASP A 242 -22.63 0.42 -4.97
N ALA A 243 -23.37 -0.65 -4.61
CA ALA A 243 -23.35 -1.23 -3.28
C ALA A 243 -21.96 -1.79 -2.92
N VAL A 244 -21.35 -2.56 -3.84
CA VAL A 244 -19.98 -3.07 -3.65
C VAL A 244 -18.98 -1.93 -3.53
N ASN A 245 -19.05 -0.95 -4.43
CA ASN A 245 -18.17 0.23 -4.37
C ASN A 245 -18.33 0.98 -3.04
N MET A 246 -19.54 1.15 -2.53
CA MET A 246 -19.80 1.78 -1.24
C MET A 246 -19.19 1.01 -0.07
N ILE A 247 -19.38 -0.31 -0.03
CA ILE A 247 -18.83 -1.18 1.03
C ILE A 247 -17.30 -1.16 1.02
N VAL A 248 -16.71 -1.31 -0.17
CA VAL A 248 -15.25 -1.27 -0.37
C VAL A 248 -14.66 0.08 0.03
N ASN A 249 -15.31 1.19 -0.34
CA ASN A 249 -14.88 2.52 0.09
C ASN A 249 -14.96 2.69 1.61
N GLY A 250 -15.99 2.12 2.26
CA GLY A 250 -16.11 2.06 3.71
C GLY A 250 -14.95 1.28 4.35
N PHE A 251 -14.61 0.13 3.78
CA PHE A 251 -13.49 -0.72 4.23
C PHE A 251 -12.13 -0.02 4.15
N CYS A 252 -11.89 0.73 3.07
CA CYS A 252 -10.63 1.45 2.83
C CYS A 252 -10.56 2.86 3.46
N LYS A 253 -11.62 3.31 4.15
CA LYS A 253 -11.77 4.69 4.66
C LYS A 253 -10.58 5.20 5.48
N GLU A 254 -9.99 4.34 6.30
CA GLU A 254 -8.84 4.71 7.15
C GLU A 254 -7.61 5.06 6.33
N VAL A 255 -7.34 4.32 5.24
CA VAL A 255 -6.19 4.58 4.37
C VAL A 255 -6.43 5.83 3.51
N PHE A 256 -7.64 6.04 3.01
CA PHE A 256 -7.94 7.24 2.19
C PHE A 256 -7.85 8.54 2.96
N LYS A 257 -8.08 8.53 4.29
CA LYS A 257 -7.90 9.73 5.12
C LYS A 257 -6.44 10.19 5.17
N GLU A 258 -5.50 9.28 4.94
CA GLU A 258 -4.07 9.59 4.92
C GLU A 258 -3.60 10.10 3.56
N LEU A 259 -4.41 9.98 2.50
CA LEU A 259 -4.13 10.60 1.21
C LEU A 259 -4.59 12.07 1.18
N PRO A 260 -3.92 12.94 0.40
CA PRO A 260 -4.48 14.27 0.12
C PRO A 260 -5.83 14.14 -0.62
N MET A 261 -6.74 15.08 -0.38
CA MET A 261 -8.16 14.97 -0.78
C MET A 261 -8.33 14.69 -2.28
N GLU A 262 -7.59 15.39 -3.14
CA GLU A 262 -7.68 15.25 -4.59
C GLU A 262 -7.37 13.81 -5.03
N PHE A 263 -6.35 13.20 -4.42
CA PHE A 263 -5.92 11.84 -4.72
C PHE A 263 -6.78 10.78 -4.04
N ALA A 264 -7.36 11.07 -2.88
CA ALA A 264 -8.35 10.20 -2.27
C ALA A 264 -9.57 10.02 -3.20
N VAL A 265 -10.03 11.10 -3.84
CA VAL A 265 -11.13 11.04 -4.82
C VAL A 265 -10.72 10.26 -6.07
N GLU A 266 -9.51 10.47 -6.58
CA GLU A 266 -9.00 9.72 -7.73
C GLU A 266 -8.88 8.22 -7.41
N ALA A 267 -8.30 7.86 -6.26
CA ALA A 267 -8.18 6.50 -5.78
C ALA A 267 -9.55 5.80 -5.67
N GLN A 268 -10.57 6.47 -5.12
CA GLN A 268 -11.93 5.92 -5.04
C GLN A 268 -12.53 5.61 -6.41
N LYS A 269 -12.34 6.50 -7.39
CA LYS A 269 -12.80 6.27 -8.76
C LYS A 269 -12.07 5.09 -9.41
N LEU A 270 -10.75 5.02 -9.24
CA LEU A 270 -9.92 3.93 -9.78
C LEU A 270 -10.31 2.56 -9.23
N LEU A 271 -10.61 2.49 -7.93
CA LEU A 271 -11.09 1.27 -7.30
C LEU A 271 -12.44 0.83 -7.83
N GLY A 272 -13.37 1.78 -8.04
CA GLY A 272 -14.68 1.48 -8.61
C GLY A 272 -14.60 0.84 -10.00
N VAL A 273 -13.72 1.36 -10.86
CA VAL A 273 -13.48 0.81 -12.20
C VAL A 273 -12.79 -0.56 -12.12
N SER A 274 -11.81 -0.72 -11.23
CA SER A 274 -11.06 -1.99 -11.09
C SER A 274 -11.94 -3.15 -10.61
N LEU A 275 -13.02 -2.82 -9.90
CA LEU A 275 -13.98 -3.78 -9.32
C LEU A 275 -15.25 -3.92 -10.17
N GLU A 276 -15.34 -3.22 -11.31
CA GLU A 276 -16.46 -3.32 -12.24
C GLU A 276 -16.52 -4.73 -12.84
N GLY A 277 -17.70 -5.37 -12.79
CA GLY A 277 -17.90 -6.73 -13.30
C GLY A 277 -17.21 -7.83 -12.48
N SER A 278 -16.66 -7.51 -11.30
CA SER A 278 -16.01 -8.49 -10.40
C SER A 278 -17.01 -9.21 -9.48
N VAL A 279 -18.28 -8.84 -9.60
CA VAL A 279 -19.41 -9.34 -8.83
C VAL A 279 -20.23 -10.21 -9.78
N GLY A 280 -19.82 -11.46 -9.93
CA GLY A 280 -20.40 -12.43 -10.87
C GLY A 280 -19.62 -13.72 -10.95
#